data_AF-A0A950EBK1-F1
#
_entry.id   AF-A0A950EBK1-F1
#
_cell.length_a   1.000
_cell.length_b   1.000
_cell.length_c   1.000
_cell.angle_alpha   90.00
_cell.angle_beta   90.00
_cell.angle_gamma   90.00
#
_symmetry.space_group_name_H-M   'P 1'
#
loop_
_entity.id
_entity.type
_entity.pdbx_description
1 polymer ?
#
loop_
_entity_poly.entity_id
_entity_poly.type
_entity_poly.pdbx_seq_one_letter_code
_entity_poly.pdbx_strand_id
1 'polypeptide(L)' 'MSLNWLLVFLPIAIGLDWMEVSPVLVFLTSALAVVPLAGLMGDATEALAEYLGPTLGGLLNA' A
#
# COMPACT_ATOMS: atom_id res chain seq x y z
N MET A 1 -6.08 -10.21 1.95
CA MET A 1 -6.54 -10.78 0.65
C MET A 1 -7.90 -10.29 0.16
N SER A 2 -8.95 -10.14 1.01
CA SER A 2 -10.30 -9.74 0.55
C SER A 2 -10.40 -8.34 -0.08
N LEU A 3 -9.42 -7.46 0.18
CA LEU A 3 -9.44 -6.07 -0.26
C LEU A 3 -8.51 -5.76 -1.44
N ASN A 4 -7.86 -6.77 -2.02
CA ASN A 4 -6.87 -6.58 -3.10
C ASN A 4 -7.49 -5.99 -4.38
N TRP A 5 -8.80 -6.09 -4.56
CA TRP A 5 -9.51 -5.46 -5.68
C TRP A 5 -9.35 -3.93 -5.69
N LEU A 6 -9.10 -3.31 -4.53
CA LEU A 6 -8.80 -1.87 -4.43
C LEU A 6 -7.49 -1.48 -5.11
N LEU A 7 -6.60 -2.44 -5.45
CA LEU A 7 -5.37 -2.14 -6.19
C LEU A 7 -5.65 -1.54 -7.58
N VAL A 8 -6.86 -1.70 -8.12
CA VAL A 8 -7.26 -1.00 -9.35
C VAL A 8 -7.21 0.52 -9.20
N PHE A 9 -7.38 1.05 -7.97
CA PHE A 9 -7.29 2.48 -7.72
C PHE A 9 -5.87 3.02 -7.82
N LEU A 10 -4.84 2.17 -7.76
CA LEU A 10 -3.45 2.59 -7.91
C LEU A 10 -3.15 3.16 -9.31
N PRO A 11 -3.36 2.42 -10.43
CA PRO A 11 -3.17 2.98 -11.75
C PRO A 11 -4.17 4.12 -12.06
N ILE A 12 -5.38 4.09 -11.48
CA ILE A 12 -6.35 5.18 -11.62
C ILE A 12 -5.81 6.46 -10.98
N ALA A 13 -5.29 6.39 -9.75
CA ALA A 13 -4.75 7.56 -9.04
C ALA A 13 -3.57 8.16 -9.80
N ILE A 14 -2.64 7.31 -10.29
CA ILE A 14 -1.50 7.75 -11.11
C ILE A 14 -1.98 8.42 -12.40
N GLY A 15 -2.99 7.85 -13.08
CA GLY A 15 -3.55 8.43 -14.30
C GLY A 15 -4.24 9.77 -14.05
N LEU A 16 -4.98 9.91 -12.95
CA LEU A 16 -5.65 11.15 -12.58
C LEU A 16 -4.65 12.25 -12.21
N ASP A 17 -3.59 11.91 -11.49
CA ASP A 17 -2.51 12.83 -11.14
C ASP A 17 -1.76 13.31 -12.39
N TRP A 18 -1.43 12.38 -13.30
CA TRP A 18 -0.73 12.72 -14.54
C TRP A 18 -1.58 13.60 -15.48
N MET A 19 -2.90 13.43 -15.47
CA MET A 19 -3.81 14.29 -16.23
C MET A 19 -4.16 15.60 -15.50
N GLU A 20 -3.54 15.89 -14.35
CA GLU A 20 -3.79 17.06 -13.51
C GLU A 20 -5.28 17.25 -13.17
N VAL A 21 -5.97 16.13 -12.92
CA VAL A 21 -7.39 16.13 -12.56
C VAL A 21 -7.57 16.67 -11.13
N SER A 22 -8.81 17.05 -10.78
CA SER A 22 -9.21 17.53 -9.46
C SER A 22 -8.43 16.88 -8.30
N PRO A 23 -7.73 17.68 -7.46
CA PRO A 23 -6.94 17.17 -6.34
C PRO A 23 -7.74 16.30 -5.37
N VAL A 24 -9.05 16.57 -5.22
CA VAL A 24 -9.94 15.77 -4.36
C VAL A 24 -10.10 14.35 -4.91
N LEU A 25 -10.20 14.18 -6.23
CA LEU A 25 -10.32 12.86 -6.85
C LEU A 25 -9.01 12.07 -6.78
N VAL A 26 -7.88 12.74 -6.99
CA VAL A 26 -6.54 12.14 -6.82
C VAL A 26 -6.37 11.67 -5.37
N PHE A 27 -6.75 12.49 -4.39
CA PHE A 27 -6.70 12.13 -2.98
C PHE A 27 -7.56 10.90 -2.66
N LEU A 28 -8.82 10.88 -3.07
CA LEU A 28 -9.74 9.77 -2.77
C LEU A 28 -9.27 8.46 -3.39
N THR A 29 -8.85 8.49 -4.66
CA THR A 29 -8.36 7.29 -5.36
C THR A 29 -7.04 6.80 -4.78
N SER A 30 -6.13 7.70 -4.42
CA SER A 30 -4.89 7.37 -3.72
C SER A 30 -5.17 6.73 -2.35
N ALA A 31 -6.09 7.30 -1.56
CA ALA A 31 -6.46 6.77 -0.26
C ALA A 31 -7.03 5.35 -0.35
N LEU A 32 -7.86 5.06 -1.35
CA LEU A 32 -8.37 3.71 -1.60
C LEU A 32 -7.26 2.73 -2.01
N ALA A 33 -6.30 3.17 -2.83
CA ALA A 33 -5.16 2.37 -3.24
C ALA A 33 -4.21 2.02 -2.07
N VAL A 34 -4.07 2.92 -1.10
CA VAL A 34 -3.20 2.71 0.09
C VAL A 34 -3.67 1.54 0.95
N VAL A 35 -4.97 1.28 1.04
CA VAL A 35 -5.51 0.24 1.95
C VAL A 35 -4.94 -1.16 1.65
N PRO A 36 -5.04 -1.72 0.43
CA PRO A 36 -4.43 -3.01 0.12
C PRO A 36 -2.90 -2.96 0.11
N LEU A 37 -2.30 -1.82 -0.26
CA LEU A 37 -0.83 -1.66 -0.26
C LEU A 37 -0.24 -1.76 1.15
N ALA A 38 -0.92 -1.20 2.15
CA ALA A 38 -0.50 -1.32 3.55
C ALA A 38 -0.51 -2.79 4.01
N GLY A 39 -1.52 -3.57 3.60
CA GLY A 39 -1.57 -5.00 3.87
C GLY A 39 -0.41 -5.75 3.20
N LEU A 40 -0.17 -5.51 1.91
CA LEU A 40 0.95 -6.12 1.18
C LEU A 40 2.32 -5.73 1.78
N MET A 41 2.45 -4.50 2.26
CA MET A 41 3.66 -4.04 2.93
C MET A 41 3.88 -4.78 4.24
N GLY A 42 2.83 -4.97 5.04
CA GLY A 42 2.86 -5.76 6.28
C GLY A 42 3.29 -7.21 6.02
N ASP A 43 2.65 -7.86 5.04
CA ASP A 43 3.00 -9.23 4.63
C ASP A 43 4.48 -9.33 4.21
N ALA A 44 4.97 -8.32 3.48
CA ALA A 44 6.37 -8.26 3.05
C ALA A 44 7.34 -8.02 4.21
N THR A 45 7.01 -7.15 5.18
CA THR A 45 7.85 -6.91 6.35
C THR A 45 7.88 -8.11 7.28
N GLU A 46 6.77 -8.84 7.43
CA GLU A 46 6.72 -10.07 8.22
C GLU A 46 7.56 -11.18 7.57
N ALA A 47 7.43 -11.37 6.26
CA ALA A 47 8.28 -12.30 5.52
C ALA A 47 9.77 -11.96 5.66
N LEU A 48 10.13 -10.67 5.68
CA LEU A 48 11.52 -10.24 5.88
C LEU A 48 11.99 -10.44 7.34
N ALA A 49 11.12 -10.17 8.31
CA ALA A 49 11.41 -10.34 9.73
C ALA A 49 11.77 -11.79 10.09
N GLU A 50 11.16 -12.78 9.42
CA GLU A 50 11.49 -14.20 9.58
C GLU A 50 12.97 -14.52 9.31
N TYR A 51 13.62 -13.81 8.38
CA TYR A 51 15.03 -14.04 8.04
C TYR A 51 16.02 -13.28 8.92
N LEU A 52 15.57 -12.27 9.68
CA LEU A 52 16.44 -11.33 10.40
C LEU A 52 16.59 -11.64 11.90
N GLY A 53 15.87 -12.64 12.39
CA GLY A 53 15.87 -13.05 13.79
C GLY A 53 15.07 -12.10 14.70
N PRO A 54 14.89 -12.46 15.98
CA PRO A 54 13.86 -11.87 16.83
C PRO A 54 13.99 -10.36 17.08
N THR A 55 15.22 -9.86 17.25
CA THR A 55 15.45 -8.45 17.59
C THR A 55 15.25 -7.54 16.37
N LEU A 56 15.88 -7.84 15.24
CA LEU A 56 15.76 -7.02 14.03
C LEU A 56 14.39 -7.19 13.35
N GLY A 57 13.83 -8.40 13.39
CA GLY A 57 12.47 -8.66 12.92
C GLY A 57 11.42 -7.91 13.74
N GLY A 58 11.58 -7.84 15.07
CA GLY A 58 10.71 -7.05 15.94
C GLY A 58 10.78 -5.55 15.67
N LEU A 59 11.94 -5.02 15.28
CA LEU A 59 12.09 -3.60 14.87
C LEU A 59 11.45 -3.30 13.51
N LEU A 60 11.41 -4.26 12.60
CA LEU A 60 10.81 -4.10 11.26
C LEU A 60 9.29 -4.28 11.24
N ASN A 61 8.75 -5.03 12.22
CA ASN A 61 7.31 -5.29 12.34
C ASN A 61 6.61 -4.35 13.35
N ALA A 62 7.32 -3.36 13.92
CA ALA A 62 6.79 -2.38 14.87
C ALA A 62 6.39 -1.08 14.16
#